data_AF-A0A7K3B8F8-F1
#
_entry.id   AF-A0A7K3B8F8-F1
#
_cell.length_a   1.000
_cell.length_b   1.000
_cell.length_c   1.000
_cell.angle_alpha   90.00
_cell.angle_beta   90.00
_cell.angle_gamma   90.00
#
_symmetry.space_group_name_H-M   'P 1'
#
loop_
_entity.id
_entity.type
_entity.pdbx_description
1 polymer ?
#
loop_
_entity_poly.entity_id
_entity_poly.type
_entity_poly.pdbx_seq_one_letter_code
_entity_poly.pdbx_strand_id
1 'polypeptide(L)'
;MTRPATPPVAELGQLASLGTLPALARQLSGLGGCARPVRLDGYRTEHRVDLATGEVGPVLHHLDSTTLPAGRLLVACKNRRATRCTACAETYRRDTYHLITAGLRGGKGTSEHVATHPRVFATFTAPGFGPVHNRPTDSRGEVRPCRCGLLHHQEDDVLGTPLDPDTYDYEAAVLWNAHAGALWRRFSIYLRREVAKRAGLTQRAFRDHARLSFAKVAEYQKRGAVHFHAVMRLDGPDGGSTAPPAWATPELLADAIRAASAVVSVDGPVIDGRAYSFAFGRQLDVRTIRGADFDGGAELTERAVAAYIAKYATKGAETATGTLDRPLRLLAELGHLRISDHARRMIRTAWTLGARPELEELRLRVWAHMLGFRGHFSTKSRRYSTTLGALRDARAEWRRTEAQTALGIDRHDETTLVLSHWVFAGTGLTPGEAWLVASLAPALGTEGEPTP
;
A
#
# COMPACT_ATOMS: atom_id res chain seq x y z
N MET A 1 14.48 17.10 11.84
CA MET A 1 13.86 17.32 13.16
C MET A 1 13.22 18.71 13.17
N THR A 2 11.90 18.79 13.18
CA THR A 2 11.18 20.06 13.36
C THR A 2 11.26 20.48 14.81
N ARG A 3 11.62 21.75 15.09
CA ARG A 3 11.50 22.36 16.42
C ARG A 3 10.14 21.99 17.04
N PRO A 4 10.06 21.62 18.33
CA PRO A 4 8.77 21.48 18.98
C PRO A 4 8.03 22.81 18.85
N ALA A 5 6.78 22.75 18.39
CA ALA A 5 5.91 23.91 18.34
C ALA A 5 5.84 24.53 19.74
N THR A 6 5.76 25.86 19.81
CA THR A 6 5.55 26.57 21.09
C THR A 6 4.32 25.96 21.79
N PRO A 7 4.42 25.57 23.07
CA PRO A 7 3.30 24.93 23.75
C PRO A 7 2.09 25.86 23.76
N PRO A 8 0.87 25.37 23.49
CA PRO A 8 -0.35 26.15 23.63
C PRO A 8 -0.68 26.31 25.12
N VAL A 9 0.05 27.22 25.79
CA VAL A 9 0.09 27.36 27.25
C VAL A 9 -1.29 27.56 27.86
N ALA A 10 -2.19 28.30 27.21
CA ALA A 10 -3.55 28.52 27.71
C ALA A 10 -4.41 27.24 27.71
N GLU A 11 -4.38 26.47 26.62
CA GLU A 11 -5.13 25.21 26.48
C GLU A 11 -4.57 24.14 27.44
N LEU A 12 -3.24 24.01 27.51
CA LEU A 12 -2.58 23.08 28.43
C LEU A 12 -2.77 23.48 29.90
N GLY A 13 -2.76 24.77 30.20
CA GLY A 13 -3.05 25.30 31.54
C GLY A 13 -4.48 24.99 31.98
N GLN A 14 -5.46 25.11 31.07
CA GLN A 14 -6.84 24.74 31.35
C GLN A 14 -6.98 23.23 31.62
N LEU A 15 -6.40 22.37 30.77
CA LEU A 15 -6.42 20.91 30.95
C LEU A 15 -5.72 20.47 32.26
N ALA A 16 -4.62 21.13 32.61
CA ALA A 16 -3.91 20.89 33.87
C ALA A 16 -4.73 21.33 35.09
N SER A 17 -5.37 22.50 35.03
CA SER A 17 -6.22 23.01 36.12
C SER A 17 -7.44 22.13 36.38
N LEU A 18 -7.96 21.46 35.35
CA LEU A 18 -9.09 20.52 35.45
C LEU A 18 -8.64 19.09 35.82
N GLY A 19 -7.34 18.83 35.97
CA GLY A 19 -6.81 17.50 36.29
C GLY A 19 -7.01 16.44 35.19
N THR A 20 -7.42 16.84 33.98
CA THR A 20 -7.80 15.92 32.88
C THR A 20 -6.61 15.45 32.05
N LEU A 21 -5.46 16.12 32.19
CA LEU A 21 -4.26 15.89 31.38
C LEU A 21 -3.74 14.43 31.40
N PRO A 22 -3.67 13.71 32.54
CA PRO A 22 -3.22 12.31 32.54
C PRO A 22 -4.17 11.36 31.81
N ALA A 23 -5.48 11.58 31.92
CA ALA A 23 -6.49 10.77 31.25
C ALA A 23 -6.46 11.02 29.73
N LEU A 24 -6.34 12.28 29.33
CA LEU A 24 -6.16 12.66 27.93
C LEU A 24 -4.87 12.08 27.35
N ALA A 25 -3.76 12.14 28.08
CA ALA A 25 -2.49 11.53 27.66
C ALA A 25 -2.63 10.02 27.43
N ARG A 26 -3.32 9.29 28.33
CA ARG A 26 -3.61 7.85 28.13
C ARG A 26 -4.44 7.59 26.87
N GLN A 27 -5.50 8.38 26.66
CA GLN A 27 -6.33 8.25 25.47
C GLN A 27 -5.51 8.48 24.18
N LEU A 28 -4.68 9.53 24.16
CA LEU A 28 -3.81 9.88 23.04
C LEU A 28 -2.73 8.82 22.78
N SER A 29 -2.14 8.24 23.84
CA SER A 29 -1.17 7.14 23.71
C SER A 29 -1.76 5.92 23.00
N GLY A 30 -3.06 5.65 23.19
CA GLY A 30 -3.79 4.59 22.48
C GLY A 30 -3.79 4.73 20.95
N LEU A 31 -3.55 5.94 20.43
CA LEU A 31 -3.44 6.21 18.99
C LEU A 31 -2.12 5.73 18.38
N GLY A 32 -1.13 5.35 19.20
CA GLY A 32 0.17 4.87 18.74
C GLY A 32 0.90 5.89 17.86
N GLY A 33 0.83 7.18 18.20
CA GLY A 33 1.47 8.26 17.45
C GLY A 33 0.72 8.69 16.18
N CYS A 34 -0.56 8.34 16.02
CA CYS A 34 -1.35 8.82 14.88
C CYS A 34 -1.44 10.36 14.86
N ALA A 35 -0.96 10.99 13.80
CA ALA A 35 -0.95 12.44 13.66
C ALA A 35 -2.32 13.05 13.27
N ARG A 36 -3.24 12.23 12.74
CA ARG A 36 -4.54 12.70 12.21
C ARG A 36 -5.68 11.74 12.53
N PRO A 37 -5.94 11.42 13.81
CA PRO A 37 -6.97 10.44 14.18
C PRO A 37 -8.36 10.86 13.70
N VAL A 38 -9.23 9.88 13.51
CA VAL A 38 -10.67 10.09 13.27
C VAL A 38 -11.35 10.29 14.62
N ARG A 39 -12.23 11.29 14.69
CA ARG A 39 -13.09 11.55 15.85
C ARG A 39 -14.47 10.95 15.61
N LEU A 40 -14.97 10.24 16.62
CA LEU A 40 -16.28 9.60 16.59
C LEU A 40 -17.13 10.03 17.77
N ASP A 41 -18.41 10.24 17.48
CA ASP A 41 -19.49 10.57 18.43
C ASP A 41 -20.40 9.38 18.60
N GLY A 42 -20.83 9.15 19.82
CA GLY A 42 -21.80 8.11 20.15
C GLY A 42 -21.29 7.20 21.26
N TYR A 43 -21.68 5.93 21.18
CA TYR A 43 -21.54 5.01 22.29
C TYR A 43 -21.32 3.56 21.86
N ARG A 44 -20.86 2.75 22.82
CA ARG A 44 -20.76 1.30 22.74
C ARG A 44 -21.20 0.71 24.08
N THR A 45 -22.16 -0.20 24.03
CA THR A 45 -22.67 -0.95 25.19
C THR A 45 -22.42 -2.44 24.98
N GLU A 46 -21.83 -3.08 25.98
CA GLU A 46 -21.60 -4.51 26.05
C GLU A 46 -22.57 -5.12 27.05
N HIS A 47 -23.35 -6.11 26.63
CA HIS A 47 -24.27 -6.87 27.48
C HIS A 47 -23.79 -8.32 27.61
N ARG A 48 -24.02 -8.93 28.77
CA ARG A 48 -23.88 -10.38 28.91
C ARG A 48 -24.96 -11.07 28.09
N VAL A 49 -24.64 -12.20 27.46
CA VAL A 49 -25.61 -13.07 26.82
C VAL A 49 -25.53 -14.45 27.45
N ASP A 50 -26.67 -14.96 27.89
CA ASP A 50 -26.79 -16.35 28.29
C ASP A 50 -26.83 -17.22 27.01
N LEU A 51 -25.87 -18.13 26.86
CA LEU A 51 -25.76 -18.98 25.67
C LEU A 51 -26.78 -20.11 25.62
N ALA A 52 -27.33 -20.53 26.77
CA ALA A 52 -28.33 -21.58 26.85
C ALA A 52 -29.73 -21.06 26.54
N THR A 53 -30.06 -19.84 26.97
CA THR A 53 -31.39 -19.25 26.81
C THR A 53 -31.47 -18.21 25.69
N GLY A 54 -30.35 -17.60 25.31
CA GLY A 54 -30.29 -16.46 24.39
C GLY A 54 -30.70 -15.13 25.01
N GLU A 55 -30.93 -15.07 26.33
CA GLU A 55 -31.34 -13.85 27.02
C GLU A 55 -30.21 -12.81 27.07
N VAL A 56 -30.57 -11.55 26.77
CA VAL A 56 -29.65 -10.41 26.90
C VAL A 56 -29.69 -9.95 28.36
N GLY A 57 -28.61 -10.25 29.07
CA GLY A 57 -28.41 -9.90 30.46
C GLY A 57 -27.97 -8.43 30.68
N PRO A 58 -27.49 -8.12 31.89
CA PRO A 58 -27.14 -6.76 32.27
C PRO A 58 -25.99 -6.20 31.43
N VAL A 59 -25.91 -4.87 31.41
CA VAL A 59 -24.78 -4.14 30.83
C VAL A 59 -23.51 -4.48 31.61
N LEU A 60 -22.51 -4.99 30.91
CA LEU A 60 -21.16 -5.23 31.44
C LEU A 60 -20.29 -3.97 31.33
N HIS A 61 -20.38 -3.28 30.20
CA HIS A 61 -19.60 -2.07 29.95
C HIS A 61 -20.39 -1.10 29.07
N HIS A 62 -20.40 0.17 29.43
CA HIS A 62 -20.94 1.23 28.60
C HIS A 62 -19.89 2.32 28.41
N LEU A 63 -19.62 2.67 27.16
CA LEU A 63 -18.72 3.73 26.76
C LEU A 63 -19.52 4.77 25.99
N ASP A 64 -19.56 5.99 26.51
CA ASP A 64 -20.06 7.16 25.80
C ASP A 64 -18.90 8.10 25.45
N SER A 65 -18.80 8.51 24.18
CA SER A 65 -17.75 9.43 23.70
C SER A 65 -17.62 10.72 24.51
N THR A 66 -18.71 11.28 25.01
CA THR A 66 -18.74 12.55 25.74
C THR A 66 -18.05 12.48 27.09
N THR A 67 -17.96 11.27 27.65
CA THR A 67 -17.27 10.99 28.91
C THR A 67 -15.76 10.76 28.73
N LEU A 68 -15.28 10.63 27.49
CA LEU A 68 -13.86 10.49 27.21
C LEU A 68 -13.13 11.83 27.40
N PRO A 69 -11.84 11.81 27.77
CA PRO A 69 -11.07 13.03 28.02
C PRO A 69 -11.02 14.03 26.85
N ALA A 70 -11.01 13.54 25.61
CA ALA A 70 -11.09 14.39 24.42
C ALA A 70 -12.53 14.79 24.02
N GLY A 71 -13.52 14.46 24.85
CA GLY A 71 -14.97 14.59 24.58
C GLY A 71 -15.49 13.73 23.42
N ARG A 72 -14.61 12.89 22.87
CA ARG A 72 -14.77 12.16 21.60
C ARG A 72 -14.00 10.85 21.65
N LEU A 73 -14.48 9.82 20.96
CA LEU A 73 -13.67 8.63 20.71
C LEU A 73 -12.64 8.94 19.61
N LEU A 74 -11.37 8.73 19.92
CA LEU A 74 -10.27 8.93 18.98
C LEU A 74 -9.81 7.57 18.45
N VAL A 75 -9.79 7.41 17.12
CA VAL A 75 -9.31 6.20 16.45
C VAL A 75 -8.21 6.56 15.47
N ALA A 76 -7.13 5.77 15.43
CA ALA A 76 -6.05 5.97 14.48
C ALA A 76 -6.57 5.99 13.02
N CYS A 77 -6.03 6.89 12.19
CA CYS A 77 -6.53 7.11 10.83
C CYS A 77 -6.35 5.94 9.87
N LYS A 78 -5.44 5.01 10.20
CA LYS A 78 -5.07 3.84 9.37
C LYS A 78 -4.65 4.20 7.94
N ASN A 79 -4.22 5.45 7.70
CA ASN A 79 -3.75 5.90 6.40
C ASN A 79 -2.39 5.29 6.11
N ARG A 80 -2.25 4.64 4.95
CA ARG A 80 -0.99 3.98 4.55
C ARG A 80 0.11 4.96 4.12
N ARG A 81 -0.23 6.21 3.81
CA ARG A 81 0.69 7.20 3.23
C ARG A 81 1.50 7.89 4.32
N ALA A 82 2.82 7.78 4.25
CA ALA A 82 3.73 8.37 5.24
C ALA A 82 3.58 9.90 5.33
N THR A 83 3.32 10.55 4.19
CA THR A 83 3.04 12.00 4.08
C THR A 83 1.79 12.44 4.86
N ARG A 84 0.84 11.52 5.13
CA ARG A 84 -0.38 11.82 5.90
C ARG A 84 -0.24 11.48 7.37
N CYS A 85 0.37 10.34 7.66
CA CYS A 85 0.59 9.89 9.03
C CYS A 85 1.71 8.85 9.06
N THR A 86 2.91 9.26 9.44
CA THR A 86 4.10 8.38 9.53
C THR A 86 3.83 7.14 10.38
N ALA A 87 3.22 7.28 11.56
CA ALA A 87 2.97 6.15 12.46
C ALA A 87 1.99 5.09 11.89
N CYS A 88 0.87 5.53 11.30
CA CYS A 88 -0.08 4.62 10.66
C CYS A 88 0.50 3.98 9.40
N ALA A 89 1.27 4.75 8.61
CA ALA A 89 1.97 4.23 7.45
C ALA A 89 3.01 3.18 7.84
N GLU A 90 3.77 3.41 8.92
CA GLU A 90 4.75 2.45 9.44
C GLU A 90 4.09 1.16 9.91
N THR A 91 2.96 1.26 10.60
CA THR A 91 2.15 0.10 10.95
C THR A 91 1.72 -0.68 9.71
N TYR A 92 1.21 0.01 8.69
CA TYR A 92 0.81 -0.60 7.43
C TYR A 92 2.01 -1.23 6.68
N ARG A 93 3.18 -0.60 6.73
CA ARG A 93 4.44 -1.12 6.18
C ARG A 93 4.80 -2.45 6.83
N ARG A 94 4.79 -2.52 8.17
CA ARG A 94 5.06 -3.74 8.94
C ARG A 94 4.04 -4.84 8.66
N ASP A 95 2.75 -4.49 8.54
CA ASP A 95 1.72 -5.46 8.16
C ASP A 95 1.93 -6.00 6.74
N THR A 96 2.33 -5.13 5.80
CA THR A 96 2.67 -5.56 4.45
C THR A 96 3.91 -6.45 4.44
N TYR A 97 4.94 -6.11 5.22
CA TYR A 97 6.12 -6.95 5.40
C TYR A 97 5.71 -8.35 5.87
N HIS A 98 4.94 -8.45 6.96
CA HIS A 98 4.47 -9.74 7.47
C HIS A 98 3.58 -10.50 6.49
N LEU A 99 2.74 -9.82 5.71
CA LEU A 99 1.90 -10.43 4.68
C LEU A 99 2.74 -11.03 3.55
N ILE A 100 3.80 -10.36 3.11
CA ILE A 100 4.72 -10.87 2.07
C ILE A 100 5.59 -11.98 2.63
N THR A 101 6.17 -11.79 3.81
CA THR A 101 6.97 -12.80 4.51
C THR A 101 6.16 -14.08 4.73
N ALA A 102 4.91 -14.00 5.21
CA ALA A 102 4.06 -15.17 5.39
C ALA A 102 3.79 -15.91 4.08
N GLY A 103 3.72 -15.19 2.96
CA GLY A 103 3.62 -15.83 1.64
C GLY A 103 4.94 -16.41 1.14
N LEU A 104 6.09 -15.97 1.65
CA LEU A 104 7.37 -16.51 1.21
C LEU A 104 7.81 -17.70 2.06
N ARG A 105 7.60 -17.67 3.38
CA ARG A 105 8.13 -18.69 4.30
C ARG A 105 7.09 -19.40 5.16
N GLY A 106 5.82 -19.00 5.06
CA GLY A 106 4.76 -19.45 5.96
C GLY A 106 4.69 -18.66 7.28
N GLY A 107 3.86 -19.16 8.20
CA GLY A 107 3.52 -18.52 9.46
C GLY A 107 2.27 -17.63 9.38
N LYS A 108 1.78 -17.21 10.56
CA LYS A 108 0.57 -16.37 10.70
C LYS A 108 -0.66 -16.93 9.97
N GLY A 109 -0.85 -18.25 10.06
CA GLY A 109 -1.92 -18.99 9.39
C GLY A 109 -1.62 -19.42 7.94
N THR A 110 -0.41 -19.18 7.45
CA THR A 110 0.07 -19.70 6.15
C THR A 110 0.98 -20.91 6.40
N SER A 111 0.83 -21.97 5.61
CA SER A 111 1.68 -23.17 5.72
C SER A 111 3.15 -22.84 5.47
N GLU A 112 4.06 -23.49 6.20
CA GLU A 112 5.51 -23.36 6.03
C GLU A 112 6.03 -24.03 4.75
N HIS A 113 5.25 -24.94 4.16
CA HIS A 113 5.59 -25.56 2.87
C HIS A 113 5.82 -24.54 1.75
N VAL A 114 5.20 -23.35 1.81
CA VAL A 114 5.42 -22.29 0.82
C VAL A 114 6.89 -21.85 0.68
N ALA A 115 7.73 -22.11 1.70
CA ALA A 115 9.16 -21.84 1.66
C ALA A 115 9.89 -22.65 0.57
N THR A 116 9.38 -23.81 0.20
CA THR A 116 10.00 -24.68 -0.83
C THR A 116 9.40 -24.47 -2.22
N HIS A 117 8.34 -23.68 -2.33
CA HIS A 117 7.59 -23.51 -3.58
C HIS A 117 8.35 -22.59 -4.57
N PRO A 118 8.31 -22.87 -5.89
CA PRO A 118 8.92 -22.04 -6.92
C PRO A 118 8.41 -20.61 -6.90
N ARG A 119 9.33 -19.64 -6.97
CA ARG A 119 9.00 -18.23 -6.79
C ARG A 119 9.93 -17.30 -7.55
N VAL A 120 9.33 -16.21 -8.01
CA VAL A 120 9.97 -15.19 -8.84
C VAL A 120 9.55 -13.81 -8.35
N PHE A 121 10.53 -12.92 -8.23
CA PHE A 121 10.33 -11.49 -8.12
C PHE A 121 10.44 -10.86 -9.52
N ALA A 122 9.43 -10.08 -9.92
CA ALA A 122 9.40 -9.42 -11.22
C ALA A 122 9.04 -7.94 -11.08
N THR A 123 9.76 -7.09 -11.83
CA THR A 123 9.49 -5.65 -11.94
C THR A 123 9.11 -5.31 -13.37
N PHE A 124 7.87 -4.84 -13.54
CA PHE A 124 7.27 -4.47 -14.82
C PHE A 124 7.28 -2.95 -14.96
N THR A 125 8.00 -2.42 -15.94
CA THR A 125 8.08 -0.97 -16.15
C THR A 125 6.90 -0.43 -16.98
N ALA A 126 6.59 0.85 -16.80
CA ALA A 126 5.72 1.58 -17.73
C ALA A 126 6.46 1.86 -19.05
N PRO A 127 5.74 2.03 -20.18
CA PRO A 127 6.33 2.52 -21.41
C PRO A 127 6.85 3.97 -21.26
N GLY A 128 7.51 4.45 -22.31
CA GLY A 128 7.93 5.85 -22.42
C GLY A 128 6.87 6.69 -23.12
N PHE A 129 6.72 7.95 -22.70
CA PHE A 129 5.77 8.92 -23.27
C PHE A 129 6.47 10.17 -23.82
N GLY A 130 7.79 10.09 -23.95
CA GLY A 130 8.66 11.21 -24.31
C GLY A 130 9.98 11.15 -23.53
N PRO A 131 11.03 11.85 -23.99
CA PRO A 131 12.27 11.98 -23.26
C PRO A 131 12.07 12.70 -21.92
N VAL A 132 12.66 12.17 -20.85
CA VAL A 132 12.63 12.78 -19.51
C VAL A 132 14.04 12.98 -18.99
N HIS A 133 14.22 13.94 -18.08
CA HIS A 133 15.41 14.05 -17.27
C HIS A 133 15.63 12.75 -16.48
N ASN A 134 16.82 12.19 -16.60
CA ASN A 134 17.21 10.95 -15.97
C ASN A 134 18.67 11.02 -15.51
N ARG A 135 19.07 10.04 -14.70
CA ARG A 135 20.45 9.89 -14.22
C ARG A 135 21.01 8.58 -14.78
N PRO A 136 21.40 8.55 -16.07
CA PRO A 136 21.93 7.35 -16.69
C PRO A 136 23.27 7.00 -16.04
N THR A 137 23.57 5.71 -15.93
CA THR A 137 24.87 5.21 -15.50
C THR A 137 25.49 4.38 -16.60
N ASP A 138 26.81 4.31 -16.62
CA ASP A 138 27.53 3.35 -17.47
C ASP A 138 27.54 1.93 -16.89
N SER A 139 28.24 1.02 -17.55
CA SER A 139 28.42 -0.36 -17.10
C SER A 139 29.24 -0.49 -15.81
N ARG A 140 30.00 0.54 -15.42
CA ARG A 140 30.78 0.61 -14.18
C ARG A 140 30.00 1.29 -13.05
N GLY A 141 28.79 1.78 -13.33
CA GLY A 141 27.95 2.51 -12.37
C GLY A 141 28.26 4.00 -12.28
N GLU A 142 29.14 4.53 -13.13
CA GLU A 142 29.47 5.96 -13.15
C GLU A 142 28.36 6.75 -13.82
N VAL A 143 28.06 7.93 -13.26
CA VAL A 143 26.97 8.79 -13.73
C VAL A 143 27.35 9.41 -15.07
N ARG A 144 26.50 9.23 -16.07
CA ARG A 144 26.62 9.90 -17.36
C ARG A 144 25.77 11.17 -17.40
N PRO A 145 26.17 12.18 -18.19
CA PRO A 145 25.34 13.35 -18.43
C PRO A 145 23.96 12.93 -18.95
N CYS A 146 22.93 13.58 -18.43
CA CYS A 146 21.60 13.49 -18.96
C CYS A 146 21.57 14.03 -20.39
N ARG A 147 20.52 13.69 -21.14
CA ARG A 147 20.32 14.18 -22.51
C ARG A 147 20.15 15.71 -22.58
N CYS A 148 19.88 16.39 -21.45
CA CYS A 148 19.96 17.86 -21.36
C CYS A 148 21.39 18.43 -21.27
N GLY A 149 22.41 17.56 -21.17
CA GLY A 149 23.82 17.94 -21.03
C GLY A 149 24.32 18.00 -19.58
N LEU A 150 23.45 17.97 -18.58
CA LEU A 150 23.82 18.11 -17.17
C LEU A 150 23.99 16.76 -16.45
N LEU A 151 24.90 16.71 -15.46
CA LEU A 151 25.00 15.62 -14.51
C LEU A 151 24.03 15.86 -13.34
N HIS A 152 22.95 15.09 -13.29
CA HIS A 152 21.96 15.22 -12.22
C HIS A 152 22.38 14.46 -10.96
N HIS A 153 22.17 15.10 -9.80
CA HIS A 153 22.21 14.43 -8.50
C HIS A 153 20.99 13.50 -8.33
N GLN A 154 21.08 12.48 -7.46
CA GLN A 154 19.97 11.53 -7.26
C GLN A 154 18.69 12.18 -6.72
N GLU A 155 18.85 13.27 -5.98
CA GLU A 155 17.77 14.06 -5.36
C GLU A 155 17.34 15.26 -6.20
N ASP A 156 17.85 15.40 -7.43
CA ASP A 156 17.47 16.50 -8.30
C ASP A 156 15.97 16.42 -8.66
N ASP A 157 15.26 17.53 -8.43
CA ASP A 157 13.81 17.67 -8.57
C ASP A 157 13.36 17.58 -10.03
N VAL A 158 14.26 17.88 -10.98
CA VAL A 158 13.94 17.78 -12.41
C VAL A 158 13.88 16.32 -12.87
N LEU A 159 14.46 15.36 -12.13
CA LEU A 159 14.46 13.96 -12.54
C LEU A 159 13.04 13.41 -12.72
N GLY A 160 12.79 12.79 -13.88
CA GLY A 160 11.49 12.28 -14.27
C GLY A 160 10.60 13.30 -14.97
N THR A 161 10.93 14.59 -14.94
CA THR A 161 10.21 15.60 -15.72
C THR A 161 10.62 15.54 -17.20
N PRO A 162 9.73 15.90 -18.15
CA PRO A 162 10.05 15.89 -19.57
C PRO A 162 11.20 16.84 -19.90
N LEU A 163 12.08 16.43 -20.83
CA LEU A 163 13.09 17.34 -21.39
C LEU A 163 12.43 18.49 -22.16
N ASP A 164 11.36 18.16 -22.88
CA ASP A 164 10.48 19.11 -23.53
C ASP A 164 9.04 18.79 -23.09
N PRO A 165 8.46 19.63 -22.22
CA PRO A 165 7.08 19.45 -21.76
C PRO A 165 6.03 19.58 -22.87
N ASP A 166 6.32 20.23 -23.99
CA ASP A 166 5.31 20.48 -25.03
C ASP A 166 5.19 19.31 -26.02
N THR A 167 6.23 18.47 -26.12
CA THR A 167 6.22 17.24 -26.94
C THR A 167 5.98 15.95 -26.12
N TYR A 168 5.90 16.04 -24.79
CA TYR A 168 5.57 14.88 -23.95
C TYR A 168 4.11 14.47 -24.08
N ASP A 169 3.87 13.17 -24.29
CA ASP A 169 2.54 12.60 -24.47
C ASP A 169 1.83 12.38 -23.13
N TYR A 170 1.32 13.49 -22.58
CA TYR A 170 0.57 13.48 -21.31
C TYR A 170 -0.72 12.66 -21.39
N GLU A 171 -1.38 12.63 -22.54
CA GLU A 171 -2.61 11.85 -22.72
C GLU A 171 -2.34 10.36 -22.62
N ALA A 172 -1.35 9.85 -23.37
CA ALA A 172 -0.95 8.45 -23.26
C ALA A 172 -0.46 8.11 -21.85
N ALA A 173 0.26 9.01 -21.17
CA ALA A 173 0.75 8.77 -19.81
C ALA A 173 -0.39 8.62 -18.79
N VAL A 174 -1.40 9.50 -18.84
CA VAL A 174 -2.57 9.43 -17.96
C VAL A 174 -3.42 8.20 -18.29
N LEU A 175 -3.65 7.92 -19.57
CA LEU A 175 -4.44 6.76 -19.98
C LEU A 175 -3.72 5.44 -19.65
N TRP A 176 -2.38 5.40 -19.74
CA TRP A 176 -1.58 4.27 -19.24
C TRP A 176 -1.89 4.01 -17.77
N ASN A 177 -1.80 5.03 -16.92
CA ASN A 177 -2.09 4.89 -15.49
C ASN A 177 -3.51 4.37 -15.26
N ALA A 178 -4.50 4.87 -16.02
CA ALA A 178 -5.88 4.42 -15.93
C ALA A 178 -6.07 2.94 -16.33
N HIS A 179 -5.30 2.45 -17.31
CA HIS A 179 -5.39 1.10 -17.86
C HIS A 179 -4.39 0.10 -17.25
N ALA A 180 -3.42 0.53 -16.44
CA ALA A 180 -2.41 -0.32 -15.83
C ALA A 180 -3.01 -1.49 -15.02
N GLY A 181 -4.15 -1.27 -14.35
CA GLY A 181 -4.89 -2.32 -13.65
C GLY A 181 -5.51 -3.36 -14.58
N ALA A 182 -6.05 -2.95 -15.73
CA ALA A 182 -6.59 -3.84 -16.74
C ALA A 182 -5.48 -4.65 -17.42
N LEU A 183 -4.33 -4.02 -17.69
CA LEU A 183 -3.16 -4.68 -18.23
C LEU A 183 -2.65 -5.77 -17.28
N TRP A 184 -2.56 -5.47 -15.98
CA TRP A 184 -2.20 -6.46 -14.97
C TRP A 184 -3.17 -7.67 -14.95
N ARG A 185 -4.48 -7.40 -15.04
CA ARG A 185 -5.50 -8.46 -15.10
C ARG A 185 -5.27 -9.35 -16.32
N ARG A 186 -5.04 -8.76 -17.49
CA ARG A 186 -4.77 -9.51 -18.73
C ARG A 186 -3.47 -10.30 -18.65
N PHE A 187 -2.41 -9.70 -18.10
CA PHE A 187 -1.14 -10.37 -17.83
C PHE A 187 -1.34 -11.59 -16.93
N SER A 188 -2.11 -11.47 -15.84
CA SER A 188 -2.39 -12.58 -14.92
C SER A 188 -3.19 -13.73 -15.58
N ILE A 189 -3.94 -13.43 -16.64
CA ILE A 189 -4.59 -14.45 -17.48
C ILE A 189 -3.52 -15.13 -18.33
N TYR A 190 -2.75 -14.36 -19.10
CA TYR A 190 -1.76 -14.88 -20.04
C TYR A 190 -0.65 -15.67 -19.34
N LEU A 191 -0.18 -15.21 -18.18
CA LEU A 191 0.79 -15.94 -17.37
C LEU A 191 0.29 -17.35 -17.02
N ARG A 192 -0.98 -17.50 -16.61
CA ARG A 192 -1.55 -18.84 -16.36
C ARG A 192 -1.58 -19.70 -17.62
N ARG A 193 -1.81 -19.10 -18.81
CA ARG A 193 -1.76 -19.81 -20.09
C ARG A 193 -0.35 -20.27 -20.43
N GLU A 194 0.63 -19.39 -20.24
CA GLU A 194 2.04 -19.67 -20.52
C GLU A 194 2.62 -20.74 -19.61
N VAL A 195 2.22 -20.76 -18.33
CA VAL A 195 2.58 -21.84 -17.39
C VAL A 195 1.91 -23.15 -17.80
N ALA A 196 0.59 -23.14 -18.06
CA ALA A 196 -0.13 -24.35 -18.46
C ALA A 196 0.46 -24.96 -19.75
N LYS A 197 0.74 -24.14 -20.75
CA LYS A 197 1.37 -24.55 -22.01
C LYS A 197 2.73 -25.24 -21.78
N ARG A 198 3.59 -24.66 -20.94
CA ARG A 198 4.91 -25.23 -20.62
C ARG A 198 4.81 -26.53 -19.82
N ALA A 199 3.75 -26.68 -19.03
CA ALA A 199 3.44 -27.91 -18.31
C ALA A 199 2.78 -28.99 -19.17
N GLY A 200 2.53 -28.75 -20.47
CA GLY A 200 1.77 -29.68 -21.33
C GLY A 200 0.28 -29.77 -20.97
N LEU A 201 -0.26 -28.79 -20.24
CA LEU A 201 -1.62 -28.79 -19.72
C LEU A 201 -2.52 -27.81 -20.49
N THR A 202 -3.81 -28.14 -20.55
CA THR A 202 -4.84 -27.15 -20.92
C THR A 202 -5.04 -26.15 -19.78
N GLN A 203 -5.55 -24.95 -20.08
CA GLN A 203 -5.91 -23.97 -19.05
C GLN A 203 -6.96 -24.50 -18.07
N ARG A 204 -7.85 -25.40 -18.52
CA ARG A 204 -8.88 -26.01 -17.68
C ARG A 204 -8.26 -27.00 -16.69
N ALA A 205 -7.35 -27.86 -17.17
CA ALA A 205 -6.65 -28.85 -16.35
C ALA A 205 -5.68 -28.20 -15.35
N PHE A 206 -5.04 -27.09 -15.71
CA PHE A 206 -4.02 -26.43 -14.87
C PHE A 206 -4.46 -26.24 -13.40
N ARG A 207 -5.71 -25.84 -13.16
CA ARG A 207 -6.22 -25.58 -11.80
C ARG A 207 -6.24 -26.82 -10.90
N ASP A 208 -6.33 -28.00 -11.49
CA ASP A 208 -6.41 -29.29 -10.80
C ASP A 208 -4.99 -29.80 -10.47
N HIS A 209 -3.94 -29.19 -11.03
CA HIS A 209 -2.53 -29.55 -10.80
C HIS A 209 -1.74 -28.49 -10.04
N ALA A 210 -2.01 -27.21 -10.26
CA ALA A 210 -1.20 -26.13 -9.71
C ALA A 210 -1.97 -24.82 -9.61
N ARG A 211 -1.46 -23.92 -8.77
CA ARG A 211 -2.01 -22.59 -8.61
C ARG A 211 -0.94 -21.52 -8.70
N LEU A 212 -1.22 -20.48 -9.48
CA LEU A 212 -0.43 -19.27 -9.47
C LEU A 212 -0.89 -18.34 -8.34
N SER A 213 -0.02 -18.10 -7.38
CA SER A 213 -0.20 -17.15 -6.28
C SER A 213 0.70 -15.94 -6.48
N PHE A 214 0.24 -14.75 -6.13
CA PHE A 214 1.07 -13.55 -6.23
C PHE A 214 0.71 -12.50 -5.20
N ALA A 215 1.66 -11.65 -4.87
CA ALA A 215 1.43 -10.34 -4.28
C ALA A 215 2.14 -9.29 -5.14
N LYS A 216 1.50 -8.14 -5.33
CA LYS A 216 2.06 -7.04 -6.11
C LYS A 216 1.84 -5.68 -5.46
N VAL A 217 2.75 -4.77 -5.76
CA VAL A 217 2.64 -3.35 -5.45
C VAL A 217 2.77 -2.53 -6.72
N ALA A 218 1.94 -1.50 -6.84
CA ALA A 218 2.03 -0.44 -7.84
C ALA A 218 2.82 0.73 -7.23
N GLU A 219 3.85 1.20 -7.92
CA GLU A 219 4.63 2.38 -7.52
C GLU A 219 4.66 3.38 -8.67
N TYR A 220 4.81 4.67 -8.34
CA TYR A 220 5.09 5.71 -9.33
C TYR A 220 6.59 5.85 -9.58
N GLN A 221 6.95 5.83 -10.85
CA GLN A 221 8.24 6.37 -11.28
C GLN A 221 8.24 7.89 -11.08
N LYS A 222 9.41 8.54 -10.97
CA LYS A 222 9.51 10.01 -10.85
C LYS A 222 8.76 10.76 -11.98
N ARG A 223 8.60 10.13 -13.15
CA ARG A 223 7.80 10.64 -14.28
C ARG A 223 6.28 10.44 -14.18
N GLY A 224 5.76 10.09 -13.01
CA GLY A 224 4.32 9.93 -12.78
C GLY A 224 3.66 8.70 -13.42
N ALA A 225 4.43 7.82 -14.07
CA ALA A 225 3.92 6.58 -14.63
C ALA A 225 3.98 5.44 -13.60
N VAL A 226 2.90 4.66 -13.51
CA VAL A 226 2.81 3.51 -12.60
C VAL A 226 3.55 2.30 -13.16
N HIS A 227 4.39 1.68 -12.35
CA HIS A 227 5.05 0.40 -12.60
C HIS A 227 4.68 -0.62 -11.50
N PHE A 228 4.94 -1.91 -11.74
CA PHE A 228 4.59 -2.96 -10.78
C PHE A 228 5.82 -3.73 -10.29
N HIS A 229 5.85 -4.01 -9.00
CA HIS A 229 6.69 -5.04 -8.40
C HIS A 229 5.81 -6.19 -7.95
N ALA A 230 6.21 -7.42 -8.25
CA ALA A 230 5.42 -8.59 -7.90
C ALA A 230 6.27 -9.76 -7.46
N VAL A 231 5.79 -10.43 -6.43
CA VAL A 231 6.26 -11.73 -5.99
C VAL A 231 5.24 -12.76 -6.47
N MET A 232 5.66 -13.69 -7.30
CA MET A 232 4.81 -14.74 -7.86
C MET A 232 5.33 -16.10 -7.41
N ARG A 233 4.42 -17.03 -7.15
CA ARG A 233 4.70 -18.37 -6.63
C ARG A 233 3.83 -19.40 -7.32
N LEU A 234 4.40 -20.56 -7.64
CA LEU A 234 3.63 -21.74 -8.07
C LEU A 234 3.39 -22.62 -6.85
N ASP A 235 2.13 -22.87 -6.57
CA ASP A 235 1.65 -23.75 -5.51
C ASP A 235 1.05 -25.03 -6.10
N GLY A 236 0.81 -26.03 -5.25
CA GLY A 236 -0.10 -27.12 -5.59
C GLY A 236 -1.56 -26.66 -5.77
N PRO A 237 -2.48 -27.57 -6.14
CA PRO A 237 -3.84 -27.23 -6.55
C PRO A 237 -4.66 -26.53 -5.45
N ASP A 238 -4.47 -26.93 -4.18
CA ASP A 238 -5.17 -26.32 -3.04
C ASP A 238 -4.49 -25.05 -2.51
N GLY A 239 -3.33 -24.71 -3.06
CA GLY A 239 -2.53 -23.53 -2.71
C GLY A 239 -1.31 -23.88 -1.87
N GLY A 240 -0.91 -22.93 -1.01
CA GLY A 240 0.39 -22.98 -0.32
C GLY A 240 0.60 -24.13 0.67
N SER A 241 -0.44 -24.91 1.00
CA SER A 241 -0.34 -26.10 1.84
C SER A 241 -0.05 -27.38 1.06
N THR A 242 -0.18 -27.35 -0.26
CA THR A 242 0.06 -28.51 -1.14
C THR A 242 1.29 -28.28 -1.99
N ALA A 243 2.14 -29.30 -2.07
CA ALA A 243 3.37 -29.23 -2.85
C ALA A 243 3.07 -28.98 -4.34
N PRO A 244 3.87 -28.13 -5.01
CA PRO A 244 3.76 -27.93 -6.44
C PRO A 244 4.24 -29.17 -7.20
N PRO A 245 3.73 -29.42 -8.42
CA PRO A 245 4.21 -30.52 -9.27
C PRO A 245 5.70 -30.38 -9.62
N ALA A 246 6.36 -31.50 -9.93
CA ALA A 246 7.80 -31.51 -10.25
C ALA A 246 8.20 -30.64 -11.46
N TRP A 247 7.29 -30.43 -12.42
CA TRP A 247 7.53 -29.54 -13.56
C TRP A 247 7.52 -28.05 -13.17
N ALA A 248 6.94 -27.69 -12.02
CA ALA A 248 6.87 -26.31 -11.57
C ALA A 248 8.24 -25.90 -11.04
N THR A 249 9.00 -25.15 -11.84
CA THR A 249 10.31 -24.62 -11.45
C THR A 249 10.32 -23.09 -11.48
N PRO A 250 11.23 -22.44 -10.74
CA PRO A 250 11.40 -20.98 -10.82
C PRO A 250 11.73 -20.51 -12.25
N GLU A 251 12.48 -21.31 -13.01
CA GLU A 251 12.88 -21.04 -14.38
C GLU A 251 11.67 -21.08 -15.33
N LEU A 252 10.81 -22.09 -15.20
CA LEU A 252 9.56 -22.17 -15.96
C LEU A 252 8.67 -20.96 -15.68
N LEU A 253 8.56 -20.56 -14.41
CA LEU A 253 7.78 -19.39 -14.02
C LEU A 253 8.40 -18.10 -14.60
N ALA A 254 9.72 -17.94 -14.54
CA ALA A 254 10.41 -16.78 -15.09
C ALA A 254 10.21 -16.66 -16.61
N ASP A 255 10.32 -17.77 -17.34
CA ASP A 255 10.10 -17.79 -18.79
C ASP A 255 8.64 -17.54 -19.16
N ALA A 256 7.69 -18.07 -18.39
CA ALA A 256 6.28 -17.78 -18.56
C ALA A 256 5.97 -16.29 -18.31
N ILE A 257 6.61 -15.66 -17.32
CA ILE A 257 6.49 -14.22 -17.06
C ILE A 257 7.00 -13.41 -18.25
N ARG A 258 8.19 -13.73 -18.78
CA ARG A 258 8.75 -13.04 -19.96
C ARG A 258 7.83 -13.17 -21.17
N ALA A 259 7.39 -14.40 -21.48
CA ALA A 259 6.51 -14.66 -22.61
C ALA A 259 5.16 -13.94 -22.48
N ALA A 260 4.51 -14.02 -21.32
CA ALA A 260 3.24 -13.32 -21.08
C ALA A 260 3.38 -11.80 -21.15
N SER A 261 4.49 -11.25 -20.65
CA SER A 261 4.76 -9.81 -20.69
C SER A 261 4.98 -9.28 -22.10
N ALA A 262 5.62 -10.07 -22.96
CA ALA A 262 5.95 -9.67 -24.33
C ALA A 262 4.71 -9.52 -25.23
N VAL A 263 3.62 -10.23 -24.94
CA VAL A 263 2.43 -10.28 -25.81
C VAL A 263 1.20 -9.60 -25.22
N VAL A 264 1.23 -9.21 -23.94
CA VAL A 264 0.06 -8.63 -23.28
C VAL A 264 -0.14 -7.18 -23.72
N SER A 265 -1.32 -6.89 -24.25
CA SER A 265 -1.76 -5.53 -24.56
C SER A 265 -3.22 -5.31 -24.14
N VAL A 266 -3.60 -4.08 -23.84
CA VAL A 266 -4.99 -3.68 -23.62
C VAL A 266 -5.33 -2.55 -24.57
N ASP A 267 -6.43 -2.70 -25.29
CA ASP A 267 -6.97 -1.65 -26.13
C ASP A 267 -7.49 -0.52 -25.25
N GLY A 268 -7.14 0.70 -25.62
CA GLY A 268 -7.59 1.93 -24.99
C GLY A 268 -8.69 2.61 -25.81
N PRO A 269 -9.09 3.82 -25.39
CA PRO A 269 -10.09 4.59 -26.13
C PRO A 269 -9.54 5.08 -27.48
N VAL A 270 -10.45 5.50 -28.37
CA VAL A 270 -10.13 6.32 -29.54
C VAL A 270 -10.47 7.77 -29.18
N ILE A 271 -9.49 8.66 -29.23
CA ILE A 271 -9.67 10.08 -28.91
C ILE A 271 -9.16 10.89 -30.10
N ASP A 272 -10.02 11.75 -30.66
CA ASP A 272 -9.68 12.64 -31.78
C ASP A 272 -9.02 11.89 -32.96
N GLY A 273 -9.53 10.69 -33.26
CA GLY A 273 -9.03 9.82 -34.34
C GLY A 273 -7.80 8.97 -34.00
N ARG A 274 -7.21 9.14 -32.80
CA ARG A 274 -6.08 8.32 -32.33
C ARG A 274 -6.56 7.15 -31.48
N ALA A 275 -6.34 5.93 -31.96
CA ALA A 275 -6.55 4.71 -31.17
C ALA A 275 -5.38 4.48 -30.20
N TYR A 276 -5.68 4.32 -28.92
CA TYR A 276 -4.69 4.01 -27.89
C TYR A 276 -4.59 2.49 -27.66
N SER A 277 -3.39 1.99 -27.38
CA SER A 277 -3.18 0.65 -26.82
C SER A 277 -2.04 0.68 -25.81
N PHE A 278 -2.11 -0.21 -24.82
CA PHE A 278 -1.20 -0.20 -23.68
C PHE A 278 -0.53 -1.57 -23.49
N ALA A 279 0.80 -1.57 -23.43
CA ALA A 279 1.63 -2.72 -23.11
C ALA A 279 2.73 -2.31 -22.11
N PHE A 280 3.35 -3.28 -21.44
CA PHE A 280 4.47 -2.99 -20.55
C PHE A 280 5.64 -2.35 -21.30
N GLY A 281 6.45 -1.57 -20.58
CA GLY A 281 7.69 -1.04 -21.10
C GLY A 281 8.71 -2.14 -21.44
N ARG A 282 9.72 -1.80 -22.23
CA ARG A 282 10.77 -2.74 -22.67
C ARG A 282 11.60 -3.32 -21.53
N GLN A 283 11.68 -2.62 -20.40
CA GLN A 283 12.45 -3.07 -19.24
C GLN A 283 11.58 -3.98 -18.36
N LEU A 284 12.05 -5.22 -18.19
CA LEU A 284 11.47 -6.22 -17.31
C LEU A 284 12.62 -6.86 -16.54
N ASP A 285 12.61 -6.74 -15.22
CA ASP A 285 13.57 -7.43 -14.35
C ASP A 285 12.89 -8.65 -13.75
N VAL A 286 13.45 -9.84 -13.95
CA VAL A 286 12.90 -11.12 -13.47
C VAL A 286 14.00 -11.87 -12.74
N ARG A 287 13.79 -12.08 -11.43
CA ARG A 287 14.75 -12.75 -10.55
C ARG A 287 14.07 -13.89 -9.83
N THR A 288 14.64 -15.08 -9.89
CA THR A 288 14.19 -16.20 -9.06
C THR A 288 14.50 -15.89 -7.60
N ILE A 289 13.63 -16.31 -6.69
CA ILE A 289 13.86 -16.19 -5.24
C ILE A 289 14.23 -17.59 -4.75
N ARG A 290 15.48 -17.77 -4.31
CA ARG A 290 15.96 -19.04 -3.78
C ARG A 290 15.74 -19.11 -2.26
N GLY A 291 15.48 -20.33 -1.78
CA GLY A 291 15.24 -20.63 -0.36
C GLY A 291 16.51 -20.65 0.47
N ALA A 292 16.38 -20.98 1.76
CA ALA A 292 17.38 -20.75 2.81
C ALA A 292 18.71 -21.52 2.74
N ASP A 293 18.95 -22.31 1.69
CA ASP A 293 20.21 -23.03 1.53
C ASP A 293 20.82 -22.76 0.15
N PHE A 294 22.13 -22.46 0.19
CA PHE A 294 23.15 -22.41 -0.87
C PHE A 294 23.73 -21.03 -1.25
N ASP A 295 25.07 -21.00 -1.13
CA ASP A 295 25.98 -19.88 -1.28
C ASP A 295 26.20 -19.43 -2.74
N GLY A 296 26.38 -18.11 -2.92
CA GLY A 296 27.22 -17.59 -4.00
C GLY A 296 26.69 -16.36 -4.75
N GLY A 297 26.93 -15.17 -4.20
CA GLY A 297 27.16 -13.94 -4.99
C GLY A 297 25.92 -13.16 -5.43
N ALA A 298 25.35 -12.37 -4.51
CA ALA A 298 24.24 -11.43 -4.68
C ALA A 298 22.85 -12.06 -4.96
N GLU A 299 22.43 -12.98 -4.10
CA GLU A 299 21.09 -13.59 -4.16
C GLU A 299 19.99 -12.73 -3.49
N LEU A 300 18.78 -12.75 -4.08
CA LEU A 300 17.62 -12.01 -3.60
C LEU A 300 16.88 -12.83 -2.51
N THR A 301 17.20 -12.58 -1.24
CA THR A 301 16.60 -13.31 -0.10
C THR A 301 15.13 -12.95 0.12
N GLU A 302 14.37 -13.87 0.75
CA GLU A 302 12.96 -13.64 1.10
C GLU A 302 12.72 -12.38 1.94
N ARG A 303 13.63 -12.13 2.91
CA ARG A 303 13.57 -10.96 3.80
C ARG A 303 13.83 -9.68 3.00
N ALA A 304 14.81 -9.69 2.09
CA ALA A 304 15.09 -8.56 1.22
C ALA A 304 13.89 -8.25 0.32
N VAL A 305 13.26 -9.27 -0.27
CA VAL A 305 12.04 -9.10 -1.09
C VAL A 305 10.88 -8.53 -0.27
N ALA A 306 10.62 -9.07 0.92
CA ALA A 306 9.54 -8.59 1.77
C ALA A 306 9.77 -7.14 2.23
N ALA A 307 11.00 -6.80 2.63
CA ALA A 307 11.38 -5.44 2.99
C ALA A 307 11.24 -4.48 1.80
N TYR A 308 11.69 -4.92 0.62
CA TYR A 308 11.56 -4.16 -0.63
C TYR A 308 10.10 -3.89 -0.96
N ILE A 309 9.23 -4.90 -1.02
CA ILE A 309 7.80 -4.71 -1.32
C ILE A 309 7.13 -3.83 -0.26
N ALA A 310 7.42 -4.03 1.01
CA ALA A 310 6.84 -3.25 2.10
C ALA A 310 7.23 -1.76 1.99
N LYS A 311 8.49 -1.46 1.62
CA LYS A 311 8.97 -0.08 1.39
C LYS A 311 8.10 0.69 0.40
N TYR A 312 7.60 0.03 -0.65
CA TYR A 312 6.77 0.69 -1.68
C TYR A 312 5.29 0.73 -1.34
N ALA A 313 4.83 -0.12 -0.42
CA ALA A 313 3.42 -0.20 -0.05
C ALA A 313 2.88 1.09 0.62
N THR A 314 3.77 1.88 1.23
CA THR A 314 3.44 3.17 1.86
C THR A 314 3.69 4.39 0.96
N LYS A 315 4.38 4.21 -0.17
CA LYS A 315 4.59 5.28 -1.14
C LYS A 315 3.33 5.52 -1.96
N GLY A 316 3.03 6.79 -2.21
CA GLY A 316 1.94 7.22 -3.07
C GLY A 316 2.46 8.07 -4.22
N ALA A 317 1.52 8.61 -5.00
CA ALA A 317 1.86 9.52 -6.09
C ALA A 317 2.58 10.76 -5.53
N GLU A 318 2.19 11.21 -4.35
CA GLU A 318 2.75 12.36 -3.65
C GLU A 318 4.25 12.24 -3.37
N THR A 319 4.76 11.01 -3.14
CA THR A 319 6.17 10.78 -2.86
C THR A 319 7.04 10.86 -4.12
N ALA A 320 6.49 10.47 -5.28
CA ALA A 320 7.25 10.41 -6.53
C ALA A 320 7.10 11.68 -7.37
N THR A 321 6.00 12.41 -7.22
CA THR A 321 5.63 13.53 -8.11
C THR A 321 5.17 14.77 -7.37
N GLY A 322 5.15 14.74 -6.03
CA GLY A 322 4.62 15.84 -5.20
C GLY A 322 3.10 16.02 -5.30
N THR A 323 2.38 15.11 -5.96
CA THR A 323 0.93 15.18 -6.19
C THR A 323 0.09 15.10 -4.91
N LEU A 324 -1.22 15.27 -5.07
CA LEU A 324 -2.16 15.31 -3.97
C LEU A 324 -2.54 13.90 -3.50
N ASP A 325 -2.88 13.82 -2.23
CA ASP A 325 -3.33 12.61 -1.54
C ASP A 325 -4.84 12.60 -1.26
N ARG A 326 -5.54 13.62 -1.77
CA ARG A 326 -6.99 13.73 -1.79
C ARG A 326 -7.47 14.08 -3.20
N PRO A 327 -8.69 13.68 -3.57
CA PRO A 327 -9.34 14.16 -4.77
C PRO A 327 -9.39 15.69 -4.83
N LEU A 328 -9.29 16.19 -6.06
CA LEU A 328 -9.58 17.58 -6.39
C LEU A 328 -11.11 17.74 -6.49
N ARG A 329 -11.63 18.79 -5.88
CA ARG A 329 -13.02 19.22 -6.07
C ARG A 329 -13.12 20.19 -7.24
N LEU A 330 -12.15 21.10 -7.35
CA LEU A 330 -12.07 22.10 -8.40
C LEU A 330 -10.66 22.14 -8.99
N LEU A 331 -10.55 22.34 -10.31
CA LEU A 331 -9.25 22.45 -10.98
C LEU A 331 -8.46 23.69 -10.53
N ALA A 332 -9.17 24.76 -10.13
CA ALA A 332 -8.58 25.99 -9.60
C ALA A 332 -7.70 25.77 -8.35
N GLU A 333 -7.94 24.69 -7.60
CA GLU A 333 -7.11 24.34 -6.44
C GLU A 333 -5.62 24.19 -6.80
N LEU A 334 -5.30 23.83 -8.06
CA LEU A 334 -3.92 23.70 -8.56
C LEU A 334 -3.08 24.97 -8.41
N GLY A 335 -3.70 26.16 -8.40
CA GLY A 335 -3.00 27.43 -8.25
C GLY A 335 -2.33 27.62 -6.88
N HIS A 336 -2.83 26.93 -5.85
CA HIS A 336 -2.34 27.05 -4.48
C HIS A 336 -1.41 25.89 -4.05
N LEU A 337 -1.17 24.96 -4.96
CA LEU A 337 -0.46 23.72 -4.65
C LEU A 337 1.02 23.80 -5.07
N ARG A 338 1.90 23.48 -4.13
CA ARG A 338 3.34 23.33 -4.36
C ARG A 338 3.61 21.95 -4.96
N ILE A 339 3.41 21.83 -6.26
CA ILE A 339 3.67 20.64 -7.06
C ILE A 339 4.51 21.01 -8.28
N SER A 340 5.21 20.04 -8.86
CA SER A 340 5.98 20.25 -10.08
C SER A 340 5.08 20.61 -11.26
N ASP A 341 5.60 21.34 -12.23
CA ASP A 341 4.88 21.69 -13.45
C ASP A 341 4.47 20.43 -14.24
N HIS A 342 5.31 19.40 -14.23
CA HIS A 342 4.98 18.11 -14.82
C HIS A 342 3.76 17.46 -14.16
N ALA A 343 3.73 17.39 -12.83
CA ALA A 343 2.57 16.88 -12.10
C ALA A 343 1.32 17.73 -12.37
N ARG A 344 1.45 19.06 -12.41
CA ARG A 344 0.35 19.97 -12.73
C ARG A 344 -0.21 19.70 -14.12
N ARG A 345 0.64 19.50 -15.13
CA ARG A 345 0.23 19.14 -16.49
C ARG A 345 -0.48 17.77 -16.52
N MET A 346 0.07 16.73 -15.88
CA MET A 346 -0.61 15.42 -15.80
C MET A 346 -1.99 15.50 -15.13
N ILE A 347 -2.12 16.24 -14.02
CA ILE A 347 -3.41 16.43 -13.35
C ILE A 347 -4.40 17.15 -14.27
N ARG A 348 -3.97 18.22 -14.94
CA ARG A 348 -4.81 18.96 -15.90
C ARG A 348 -5.26 18.04 -17.04
N THR A 349 -4.36 17.24 -17.60
CA THR A 349 -4.69 16.26 -18.64
C THR A 349 -5.72 15.24 -18.14
N ALA A 350 -5.54 14.67 -16.94
CA ALA A 350 -6.52 13.76 -16.36
C ALA A 350 -7.89 14.44 -16.13
N TRP A 351 -7.89 15.70 -15.74
CA TRP A 351 -9.12 16.47 -15.55
C TRP A 351 -9.86 16.77 -16.86
N THR A 352 -9.13 17.12 -17.91
CA THR A 352 -9.64 17.37 -19.26
C THR A 352 -10.16 16.09 -19.89
N LEU A 353 -9.39 14.99 -19.85
CA LEU A 353 -9.85 13.69 -20.33
C LEU A 353 -11.09 13.21 -19.57
N GLY A 354 -11.12 13.40 -18.24
CA GLY A 354 -12.28 13.06 -17.43
C GLY A 354 -13.50 13.97 -17.63
N ALA A 355 -13.44 14.97 -18.50
CA ALA A 355 -14.58 15.76 -18.95
C ALA A 355 -15.32 15.13 -20.15
N ARG A 356 -14.66 14.19 -20.85
CA ARG A 356 -15.18 13.58 -22.07
C ARG A 356 -16.19 12.47 -21.73
N PRO A 357 -17.43 12.51 -22.26
CA PRO A 357 -18.44 11.49 -21.99
C PRO A 357 -17.98 10.07 -22.34
N GLU A 358 -17.25 9.91 -23.43
CA GLU A 358 -16.71 8.62 -23.89
C GLU A 358 -15.67 8.00 -22.95
N LEU A 359 -15.17 8.76 -21.96
CA LEU A 359 -14.20 8.30 -20.95
C LEU A 359 -14.78 8.25 -19.53
N GLU A 360 -16.11 8.37 -19.38
CA GLU A 360 -16.77 8.47 -18.06
C GLU A 360 -16.42 7.31 -17.12
N GLU A 361 -16.35 6.08 -17.66
CA GLU A 361 -16.02 4.85 -16.92
C GLU A 361 -14.64 4.87 -16.25
N LEU A 362 -13.70 5.67 -16.78
CA LEU A 362 -12.36 5.81 -16.23
C LEU A 362 -12.36 6.71 -14.99
N ARG A 363 -13.38 7.57 -14.83
CA ARG A 363 -13.55 8.51 -13.71
C ARG A 363 -12.30 9.37 -13.46
N LEU A 364 -11.66 9.85 -14.53
CA LEU A 364 -10.32 10.46 -14.45
C LEU A 364 -10.26 11.72 -13.58
N ARG A 365 -11.35 12.50 -13.47
CA ARG A 365 -11.40 13.66 -12.54
C ARG A 365 -11.28 13.24 -11.08
N VAL A 366 -11.94 12.16 -10.68
CA VAL A 366 -11.85 11.60 -9.31
C VAL A 366 -10.42 11.15 -9.01
N TRP A 367 -9.76 10.57 -10.02
CA TRP A 367 -8.40 10.03 -9.92
C TRP A 367 -7.31 10.99 -10.40
N ALA A 368 -7.63 12.26 -10.67
CA ALA A 368 -6.66 13.22 -11.20
C ALA A 368 -5.51 13.46 -10.21
N HIS A 369 -5.82 13.48 -8.91
CA HIS A 369 -4.82 13.53 -7.84
C HIS A 369 -3.84 12.35 -7.84
N MET A 370 -4.27 11.22 -8.40
CA MET A 370 -3.48 10.00 -8.60
C MET A 370 -3.00 9.88 -10.05
N LEU A 371 -2.89 11.00 -10.79
CA LEU A 371 -2.39 11.01 -12.18
C LEU A 371 -3.14 10.04 -13.12
N GLY A 372 -4.42 9.78 -12.85
CA GLY A 372 -5.27 8.86 -13.60
C GLY A 372 -5.27 7.41 -13.11
N PHE A 373 -4.37 7.02 -12.19
CA PHE A 373 -4.35 5.65 -11.66
C PHE A 373 -5.55 5.40 -10.74
N ARG A 374 -6.34 4.40 -11.11
CA ARG A 374 -7.58 4.02 -10.40
C ARG A 374 -7.51 2.66 -9.71
N GLY A 375 -6.31 2.07 -9.62
CA GLY A 375 -6.09 0.75 -9.07
C GLY A 375 -5.74 0.73 -7.57
N HIS A 376 -5.75 -0.45 -6.98
CA HIS A 376 -5.18 -0.67 -5.65
C HIS A 376 -3.65 -0.69 -5.71
N PHE A 377 -3.02 0.01 -4.77
CA PHE A 377 -1.55 0.08 -4.64
C PHE A 377 -0.92 -1.24 -4.25
N SER A 378 -1.58 -2.05 -3.42
CA SER A 378 -1.09 -3.37 -3.05
C SER A 378 -2.24 -4.37 -3.15
N THR A 379 -1.98 -5.50 -3.80
CA THR A 379 -2.96 -6.58 -3.94
C THR A 379 -2.26 -7.92 -3.91
N LYS A 380 -2.93 -8.94 -3.38
CA LYS A 380 -2.48 -10.33 -3.45
C LYS A 380 -3.58 -11.25 -3.95
N SER A 381 -3.20 -12.41 -4.47
CA SER A 381 -4.14 -13.50 -4.71
C SER A 381 -4.68 -14.02 -3.37
N ARG A 382 -5.88 -14.61 -3.41
CA ARG A 382 -6.60 -15.03 -2.19
C ARG A 382 -5.79 -16.00 -1.31
N ARG A 383 -5.08 -16.96 -1.91
CA ARG A 383 -4.27 -17.99 -1.22
C ARG A 383 -2.77 -17.68 -1.13
N TYR A 384 -2.36 -16.44 -1.42
CA TYR A 384 -0.94 -16.08 -1.33
C TYR A 384 -0.40 -16.17 0.10
N SER A 385 -1.14 -15.63 1.08
CA SER A 385 -0.80 -15.58 2.50
C SER A 385 -2.00 -15.15 3.36
N THR A 386 -1.77 -14.86 4.66
CA THR A 386 -2.72 -14.22 5.60
C THR A 386 -3.28 -12.86 5.09
N THR A 387 -4.18 -12.22 5.84
CA THR A 387 -4.80 -10.94 5.44
C THR A 387 -4.44 -9.78 6.36
N LEU A 388 -4.49 -8.54 5.84
CA LEU A 388 -4.35 -7.35 6.67
C LEU A 388 -5.44 -7.25 7.75
N GLY A 389 -6.62 -7.84 7.52
CA GLY A 389 -7.68 -7.95 8.53
C GLY A 389 -7.22 -8.83 9.69
N ALA A 390 -6.84 -10.09 9.39
CA ALA A 390 -6.35 -11.04 10.38
C ALA A 390 -5.15 -10.51 11.20
N LEU A 391 -4.23 -9.78 10.57
CA LEU A 391 -3.12 -9.14 11.30
C LEU A 391 -3.58 -8.06 12.28
N ARG A 392 -4.61 -7.28 11.92
CA ARG A 392 -5.19 -6.28 12.81
C ARG A 392 -5.99 -6.92 13.93
N ASP A 393 -6.75 -7.96 13.62
CA ASP A 393 -7.57 -8.69 14.59
C ASP A 393 -6.69 -9.38 15.62
N ALA A 394 -5.61 -10.06 15.19
CA ALA A 394 -4.63 -10.66 16.10
C ALA A 394 -3.96 -9.63 17.02
N ARG A 395 -3.68 -8.42 16.51
CA ARG A 395 -3.14 -7.33 17.33
C ARG A 395 -4.17 -6.76 18.31
N ALA A 396 -5.42 -6.64 17.88
CA ALA A 396 -6.51 -6.19 18.73
C ALA A 396 -6.76 -7.19 19.85
N GLU A 397 -6.75 -8.49 19.55
CA GLU A 397 -6.86 -9.57 20.52
C GLU A 397 -5.74 -9.51 21.55
N TRP A 398 -4.49 -9.48 21.10
CA TRP A 398 -3.35 -9.38 22.01
C TRP A 398 -3.47 -8.18 22.96
N ARG A 399 -3.89 -7.01 22.46
CA ARG A 399 -4.14 -5.83 23.30
C ARG A 399 -5.29 -6.02 24.29
N ARG A 400 -6.35 -6.74 23.90
CA ARG A 400 -7.47 -7.06 24.80
C ARG A 400 -7.02 -7.98 25.92
N THR A 401 -6.29 -9.05 25.59
CA THR A 401 -5.75 -10.00 26.56
C THR A 401 -4.80 -9.30 27.54
N GLU A 402 -3.86 -8.49 27.05
CA GLU A 402 -2.95 -7.70 27.90
C GLU A 402 -3.72 -6.79 28.87
N ALA A 403 -4.75 -6.10 28.39
CA ALA A 403 -5.58 -5.24 29.23
C ALA A 403 -6.40 -6.03 30.26
N GLN A 404 -6.93 -7.20 29.90
CA GLN A 404 -7.66 -8.08 30.81
C GLN A 404 -6.75 -8.63 31.91
N THR A 405 -5.56 -9.11 31.55
CA THR A 405 -4.54 -9.59 32.49
C THR A 405 -4.14 -8.48 33.47
N ALA A 406 -3.91 -7.26 32.98
CA ALA A 406 -3.56 -6.12 33.83
C ALA A 406 -4.68 -5.74 34.83
N LEU A 407 -5.94 -6.04 34.50
CA LEU A 407 -7.10 -5.77 35.35
C LEU A 407 -7.50 -6.98 36.22
N GLY A 408 -6.80 -8.12 36.11
CA GLY A 408 -7.15 -9.35 36.83
C GLY A 408 -8.52 -9.92 36.45
N ILE A 409 -9.03 -9.60 35.25
CA ILE A 409 -10.34 -10.05 34.77
C ILE A 409 -10.18 -11.40 34.11
N ASP A 410 -10.63 -12.47 34.77
CA ASP A 410 -10.70 -13.81 34.20
C ASP A 410 -12.10 -14.05 33.60
N ARG A 411 -12.22 -13.90 32.28
CA ARG A 411 -13.49 -14.14 31.55
C ARG A 411 -13.39 -15.42 30.75
N HIS A 412 -13.46 -16.55 31.44
CA HIS A 412 -13.77 -17.83 30.81
C HIS A 412 -15.31 -17.94 30.71
N ASP A 413 -15.82 -18.16 29.49
CA ASP A 413 -17.20 -18.56 29.13
C ASP A 413 -18.33 -17.52 28.97
N GLU A 414 -18.08 -16.21 29.04
CA GLU A 414 -19.14 -15.21 28.79
C GLU A 414 -19.13 -14.62 27.37
N THR A 415 -20.16 -14.95 26.58
CA THR A 415 -20.44 -14.27 25.30
C THR A 415 -21.09 -12.91 25.56
N THR A 416 -20.71 -11.91 24.75
CA THR A 416 -21.16 -10.52 24.90
C THR A 416 -21.86 -10.03 23.65
N LEU A 417 -23.06 -9.47 23.82
CA LEU A 417 -23.73 -8.68 22.80
C LEU A 417 -23.17 -7.25 22.82
N VAL A 418 -22.62 -6.80 21.69
CA VAL A 418 -22.08 -5.44 21.55
C VAL A 418 -23.06 -4.62 20.71
N LEU A 419 -23.68 -3.63 21.33
CA LEU A 419 -24.49 -2.61 20.66
C LEU A 419 -23.65 -1.34 20.52
N SER A 420 -23.52 -0.80 19.32
CA SER A 420 -22.70 0.40 19.10
C SER A 420 -23.30 1.34 18.07
N HIS A 421 -23.24 2.64 18.36
CA HIS A 421 -23.60 3.71 17.44
C HIS A 421 -22.45 4.71 17.40
N TRP A 422 -21.86 4.92 16.22
CA TRP A 422 -20.76 5.86 16.03
C TRP A 422 -20.99 6.72 14.79
N VAL A 423 -20.85 8.03 14.94
CA VAL A 423 -20.99 9.03 13.87
C VAL A 423 -19.66 9.76 13.69
N PHE A 424 -19.30 10.05 12.44
CA PHE A 424 -18.10 10.82 12.14
C PHE A 424 -18.23 12.27 12.65
N ALA A 425 -17.29 12.68 13.51
CA ALA A 425 -17.30 13.99 14.15
C ALA A 425 -16.15 14.90 13.69
N GLY A 426 -15.19 14.34 12.92
CA GLY A 426 -14.06 15.10 12.41
C GLY A 426 -12.78 14.29 12.30
N THR A 427 -11.68 14.98 12.00
CA THR A 427 -10.35 14.38 11.85
C THR A 427 -9.30 15.34 12.38
N GLY A 428 -8.26 14.80 12.99
CA GLY A 428 -7.12 15.56 13.47
C GLY A 428 -7.13 15.80 14.98
N LEU A 429 -5.99 16.26 15.46
CA LEU A 429 -5.74 16.65 16.85
C LEU A 429 -5.98 18.15 17.02
N THR A 430 -6.40 18.59 18.20
CA THR A 430 -6.32 20.01 18.59
C THR A 430 -4.85 20.41 18.74
N PRO A 431 -4.50 21.71 18.75
CA PRO A 431 -3.14 22.14 19.02
C PRO A 431 -2.55 21.58 20.33
N GLY A 432 -3.33 21.59 21.43
CA GLY A 432 -2.93 20.99 22.71
C GLY A 432 -2.69 19.49 22.64
N GLU A 433 -3.62 18.74 22.05
CA GLU A 433 -3.45 17.29 21.86
C GLU A 433 -2.27 16.96 20.94
N ALA A 434 -2.03 17.74 19.88
CA ALA A 434 -0.91 17.55 18.97
C ALA A 434 0.43 17.75 19.67
N TRP A 435 0.52 18.76 20.54
CA TRP A 435 1.68 18.98 21.38
C TRP A 435 1.90 17.82 22.36
N LEU A 436 0.84 17.36 23.04
CA LEU A 436 0.91 16.21 23.95
C LEU A 436 1.37 14.93 23.24
N VAL A 437 0.80 14.61 22.07
CA VAL A 437 1.22 13.45 21.26
C VAL A 437 2.69 13.55 20.87
N ALA A 438 3.17 14.73 20.48
CA ALA A 438 4.58 14.93 20.15
C ALA A 438 5.51 14.74 21.35
N SER A 439 5.07 15.14 22.55
CA SER A 439 5.81 14.95 23.80
C SER A 439 5.76 13.53 24.37
N LEU A 440 4.70 12.77 24.05
CA LEU A 440 4.51 11.37 24.47
C LEU A 440 5.17 10.36 23.53
N ALA A 441 5.46 10.73 22.29
CA ALA A 441 5.99 9.81 21.29
C ALA A 441 7.42 9.38 21.66
N PRO A 442 7.69 8.08 21.88
CA PRO A 442 9.07 7.60 21.89
C PRO A 442 9.70 7.84 20.51
N ALA A 443 10.99 8.14 20.47
CA ALA A 443 11.72 8.28 19.21
C ALA A 443 11.46 7.04 18.34
N LEU A 444 11.11 7.25 17.06
CA LEU A 444 10.91 6.15 16.11
C LEU A 444 12.21 5.34 16.03
N GLY A 445 12.25 4.20 16.71
CA GLY A 445 13.38 3.28 16.66
C GLY A 445 13.61 2.82 15.22
N THR A 446 14.81 3.08 14.72
CA THR A 446 15.36 2.55 13.47
C THR A 446 15.71 1.08 13.65
N GLU A 447 14.71 0.21 13.75
CA GLU A 447 14.96 -1.22 13.56
C GLU A 447 14.87 -1.53 12.07
N GLY A 448 16.04 -1.70 11.44
CA GLY A 448 16.16 -2.33 10.13
C GLY A 448 16.86 -1.53 9.02
N GLU A 449 17.68 -0.52 9.33
CA GLU A 449 18.74 -0.13 8.39
C GLU A 449 19.94 -1.06 8.62
N PRO A 450 20.47 -1.74 7.59
CA PRO A 450 21.82 -2.26 7.70
C PRO A 450 22.74 -1.04 7.85
N THR A 451 23.35 -0.91 9.03
CA THR A 451 24.57 -0.13 9.20
C THR A 451 25.56 -0.61 8.13
N PRO A 452 26.28 0.32 7.44
CA PRO A 452 27.14 0.00 6.30
C PRO A 452 28.11 -1.16 6.51
#